data_AF-S6BZM2-F1
#
_entry.id   AF-S6BZM2-F1
#
_cell.length_a   1.000
_cell.length_b   1.000
_cell.length_c   1.000
_cell.angle_alpha   90.00
_cell.angle_beta   90.00
_cell.angle_gamma   90.00
#
_symmetry.space_group_name_H-M   'P 1'
#
loop_
_entity.id
_entity.type
_entity.pdbx_description
1 polymer ?
#
loop_
_entity_poly.entity_id
_entity_poly.type
_entity_poly.pdbx_seq_one_letter_code
_entity_poly.pdbx_strand_id
1 'polypeptide(L)'
;MKKLEILLESLLFGSRWLLAPFFFGLVLAILALLFKFGKALVGLLAGVLTGSEAQPIIGILTLVDTALLASLLLIIAFSGYENFVSKFAPEDHEDRPAWMGKVGFSDLKLKLIGAIVAISAVELLKAFIEAGSLTHRELAWKMGIHLTFVVSGVLFALTDYIAGKGKSGH
;
A
#
# COMPACT_ATOMS: atom_id res chain seq x y z
N MET A 1 -4.60 -41.89 18.67
CA MET A 1 -3.94 -41.27 17.51
C MET A 1 -4.88 -40.37 16.71
N LYS A 2 -6.00 -40.87 16.15
CA LYS A 2 -7.00 -40.04 15.42
C LYS A 2 -7.54 -38.80 16.15
N LYS A 3 -7.72 -38.84 17.49
CA LYS A 3 -8.19 -37.67 18.26
C LYS A 3 -7.16 -36.52 18.31
N LEU A 4 -5.86 -36.85 18.29
CA LEU A 4 -4.79 -35.85 18.31
C LEU A 4 -4.66 -35.17 16.94
N GLU A 5 -4.81 -35.96 15.87
CA GLU A 5 -4.83 -35.49 14.48
C GLU A 5 -5.97 -34.49 14.24
N ILE A 6 -7.20 -34.82 14.63
CA ILE A 6 -8.37 -33.93 14.49
C ILE A 6 -8.19 -32.64 15.32
N LEU A 7 -7.62 -32.74 16.51
CA LEU A 7 -7.34 -31.56 17.35
C LEU A 7 -6.28 -30.66 16.71
N LEU A 8 -5.21 -31.24 16.17
CA LEU A 8 -4.17 -30.50 15.46
C LEU A 8 -4.70 -29.85 14.17
N GLU A 9 -5.49 -30.56 13.38
CA GLU A 9 -6.12 -30.02 12.17
C GLU A 9 -7.07 -28.86 12.49
N SER A 10 -7.89 -29.00 13.53
CA SER A 10 -8.80 -27.94 13.98
C SER A 10 -8.04 -26.71 14.49
N LEU A 11 -6.96 -26.91 15.26
CA LEU A 11 -6.10 -25.82 15.71
C LEU A 11 -5.38 -25.13 14.53
N LEU A 12 -4.82 -25.90 13.61
CA LEU A 12 -4.16 -25.37 12.41
C LEU A 12 -5.15 -24.59 11.53
N PHE A 13 -6.37 -25.10 11.35
CA PHE A 13 -7.39 -24.39 10.59
C PHE A 13 -7.86 -23.11 11.30
N GLY A 14 -8.07 -23.17 12.62
CA GLY A 14 -8.46 -22.03 13.44
C GLY A 14 -7.38 -20.94 13.53
N SER A 15 -6.10 -21.29 13.38
CA SER A 15 -4.97 -20.36 13.47
C SER A 15 -5.06 -19.19 12.47
N ARG A 16 -5.82 -19.34 11.38
CA ARG A 16 -6.14 -18.28 10.42
C ARG A 16 -6.73 -17.03 11.08
N TRP A 17 -7.53 -17.19 12.13
CA TRP A 17 -8.13 -16.08 12.88
C TRP A 17 -7.11 -15.23 13.65
N LEU A 18 -5.89 -15.75 13.87
CA LEU A 18 -4.80 -14.95 14.42
C LEU A 18 -4.44 -13.77 13.52
N LEU A 19 -4.73 -13.84 12.21
CA LEU A 19 -4.48 -12.76 11.26
C LEU A 19 -5.54 -11.65 11.32
N ALA A 20 -6.75 -11.93 11.80
CA ALA A 20 -7.84 -10.94 11.90
C ALA A 20 -7.43 -9.63 12.64
N PRO A 21 -6.78 -9.67 13.82
CA PRO A 21 -6.34 -8.45 14.50
C PRO A 21 -5.27 -7.67 13.72
N PHE A 22 -4.44 -8.31 12.89
CA PHE A 22 -3.48 -7.60 12.04
C PHE A 22 -4.20 -6.77 10.99
N PHE A 23 -5.20 -7.33 10.31
CA PHE A 23 -5.98 -6.61 9.32
C PHE A 23 -6.81 -5.48 9.95
N PHE A 24 -7.35 -5.70 11.16
CA PHE A 24 -7.97 -4.62 11.95
C PHE A 24 -6.98 -3.50 12.30
N GLY A 25 -5.75 -3.85 12.68
CA GLY A 25 -4.66 -2.89 12.89
C GLY A 25 -4.36 -2.05 11.65
N LEU A 26 -4.42 -2.63 10.45
CA LEU A 26 -4.27 -1.86 9.20
C LEU A 26 -5.41 -0.85 9.00
N VAL A 27 -6.65 -1.19 9.37
CA VAL A 27 -7.78 -0.24 9.33
C VAL A 27 -7.56 0.91 10.33
N LEU A 28 -7.06 0.61 11.53
CA LEU A 28 -6.69 1.67 12.49
C LEU A 28 -5.55 2.56 11.96
N ALA A 29 -4.58 1.99 11.25
CA ALA A 29 -3.52 2.77 10.60
C ALA A 29 -4.08 3.72 9.54
N ILE A 30 -5.12 3.32 8.80
CA ILE A 30 -5.81 4.20 7.84
C ILE A 30 -6.47 5.39 8.58
N LEU A 31 -7.04 5.18 9.77
CA LEU A 31 -7.59 6.29 10.58
C LEU A 31 -6.49 7.27 11.01
N ALA A 32 -5.31 6.77 11.38
CA ALA A 32 -4.16 7.63 11.68
C ALA A 32 -3.70 8.43 10.44
N LEU A 33 -3.70 7.81 9.25
CA LEU A 33 -3.41 8.50 7.99
C LEU A 33 -4.47 9.56 7.65
N LEU A 34 -5.75 9.29 7.92
CA LEU A 34 -6.82 10.27 7.72
C LEU A 34 -6.60 11.51 8.59
N PHE A 35 -6.21 11.34 9.85
CA PHE A 35 -5.85 12.46 10.72
C PHE A 35 -4.64 13.25 10.19
N LYS A 36 -3.57 12.55 9.77
CA LYS A 36 -2.40 13.17 9.14
C LYS A 36 -2.78 13.96 7.88
N PHE A 37 -3.62 13.39 7.02
CA PHE A 37 -4.14 14.03 5.82
C PHE A 37 -4.89 15.32 6.15
N GLY A 38 -5.81 15.27 7.13
CA GLY A 38 -6.55 16.44 7.59
C GLY A 38 -5.63 17.57 8.06
N LYS A 39 -4.61 17.27 8.86
CA LYS A 39 -3.60 18.26 9.29
C LYS A 39 -2.84 18.87 8.12
N ALA A 40 -2.40 18.03 7.17
CA ALA A 40 -1.68 18.50 5.98
C ALA A 40 -2.57 19.39 5.09
N LEU A 41 -3.86 19.05 4.96
CA LEU A 41 -4.81 19.82 4.16
C LEU A 41 -5.07 21.20 4.76
N VAL A 42 -5.30 21.26 6.08
CA VAL A 42 -5.46 22.54 6.79
C VAL A 42 -4.21 23.40 6.65
N GLY A 43 -3.02 22.80 6.80
CA GLY A 43 -1.74 23.50 6.60
C GLY A 43 -1.57 24.06 5.19
N LEU A 44 -1.90 23.26 4.16
CA LEU A 44 -1.86 23.71 2.76
C LEU A 44 -2.80 24.90 2.53
N LEU A 45 -4.06 24.79 2.96
CA LEU A 45 -5.06 25.85 2.77
C LEU A 45 -4.66 27.14 3.49
N ALA A 46 -4.18 27.04 4.73
CA ALA A 46 -3.68 28.20 5.47
C ALA A 46 -2.46 28.84 4.77
N GLY A 47 -1.53 28.05 4.24
CA GLY A 47 -0.36 28.53 3.51
C GLY A 47 -0.71 29.29 2.24
N VAL A 48 -1.72 28.82 1.48
CA VAL A 48 -2.23 29.50 0.28
C VAL A 48 -2.92 30.82 0.63
N LEU A 49 -3.73 30.84 1.70
CA LEU A 49 -4.48 32.04 2.11
C LEU A 49 -3.58 33.14 2.71
N THR A 50 -2.52 32.75 3.41
CA THR A 50 -1.58 33.70 4.06
C THR A 50 -0.49 34.21 3.12
N GLY A 51 -0.46 33.75 1.86
CA GLY A 51 0.55 34.15 0.88
C GLY A 51 1.98 33.74 1.26
N SER A 52 2.14 32.75 2.13
CA SER A 52 3.45 32.22 2.50
C SER A 52 4.17 31.64 1.27
N GLU A 53 5.51 31.65 1.27
CA GLU A 53 6.34 30.94 0.28
C GLU A 53 6.20 29.40 0.34
N ALA A 54 5.22 28.88 1.08
CA ALA A 54 4.92 27.45 1.11
C ALA A 54 4.63 26.99 -0.31
N GLN A 55 5.54 26.17 -0.86
CA GLN A 55 5.43 25.65 -2.21
C GLN A 55 4.19 24.74 -2.31
N PRO A 56 3.08 25.20 -2.92
CA PRO A 56 1.80 24.49 -2.82
C PRO A 56 1.89 23.07 -3.41
N ILE A 57 2.80 22.88 -4.36
CA ILE A 57 3.11 21.60 -5.00
C ILE A 57 3.53 20.55 -3.97
N ILE A 58 4.40 20.87 -3.00
CA ILE A 58 4.89 19.90 -2.00
C ILE A 58 3.75 19.43 -1.09
N GLY A 59 2.88 20.37 -0.69
CA GLY A 59 1.71 20.06 0.11
C GLY A 59 0.72 19.17 -0.66
N ILE A 60 0.44 19.49 -1.93
CA ILE A 60 -0.40 18.66 -2.80
C ILE A 60 0.19 17.25 -2.96
N LEU A 61 1.49 17.14 -3.26
CA LEU A 61 2.18 15.85 -3.39
C LEU A 61 2.08 15.03 -2.10
N THR A 62 2.11 15.67 -0.93
CA THR A 62 1.95 15.00 0.37
C THR A 62 0.53 14.49 0.59
N LEU A 63 -0.49 15.24 0.17
CA LEU A 63 -1.89 14.81 0.23
C LEU A 63 -2.17 13.63 -0.69
N VAL A 64 -1.72 13.72 -1.95
CA VAL A 64 -1.87 12.65 -2.95
C VAL A 64 -1.20 11.37 -2.46
N ASP A 65 0.04 11.46 -1.99
CA ASP A 65 0.79 10.33 -1.44
C ASP A 65 0.08 9.67 -0.25
N THR A 66 -0.41 10.48 0.70
CA THR A 66 -1.13 9.96 1.88
C THR A 66 -2.44 9.26 1.47
N ALA A 67 -3.16 9.80 0.49
CA ALA A 67 -4.38 9.20 -0.03
C ALA A 67 -4.11 7.87 -0.77
N LEU A 68 -3.03 7.79 -1.56
CA LEU A 68 -2.61 6.57 -2.23
C LEU A 68 -2.20 5.48 -1.23
N LEU A 69 -1.44 5.86 -0.19
CA LEU A 69 -1.04 4.94 0.88
C LEU A 69 -2.27 4.38 1.62
N ALA A 70 -3.22 5.23 2.00
CA ALA A 70 -4.46 4.81 2.63
C ALA A 70 -5.28 3.85 1.74
N SER A 71 -5.39 4.16 0.44
CA SER A 71 -6.10 3.32 -0.53
C SER A 71 -5.45 1.94 -0.67
N LEU A 72 -4.10 1.88 -0.69
CA LEU A 72 -3.37 0.62 -0.72
C LEU A 72 -3.59 -0.19 0.55
N LEU A 73 -3.46 0.44 1.72
CA LEU A 73 -3.69 -0.24 3.00
C LEU A 73 -5.10 -0.81 3.08
N LEU A 74 -6.09 -0.10 2.54
CA LEU A 74 -7.47 -0.59 2.45
C LEU A 74 -7.55 -1.87 1.63
N ILE A 75 -6.98 -1.86 0.41
CA ILE A 75 -6.94 -3.04 -0.46
C ILE A 75 -6.24 -4.21 0.26
N ILE A 76 -5.10 -3.96 0.90
CA ILE A 76 -4.33 -4.99 1.61
C ILE A 76 -5.13 -5.56 2.80
N ALA A 77 -5.79 -4.71 3.59
CA ALA A 77 -6.56 -5.13 4.74
C ALA A 77 -7.74 -6.02 4.34
N PHE A 78 -8.56 -5.56 3.39
CA PHE A 78 -9.77 -6.28 2.96
C PHE A 78 -9.44 -7.54 2.16
N SER A 79 -8.57 -7.44 1.15
CA SER A 79 -8.21 -8.62 0.33
C SER A 79 -7.35 -9.60 1.12
N GLY A 80 -6.50 -9.15 2.05
CA GLY A 80 -5.79 -10.03 2.98
C GLY A 80 -6.75 -10.79 3.89
N TYR A 81 -7.73 -10.10 4.49
CA TYR A 81 -8.74 -10.75 5.33
C TYR A 81 -9.57 -11.77 4.53
N GLU A 82 -10.03 -11.41 3.33
CA GLU A 82 -10.82 -12.28 2.45
C GLU A 82 -10.05 -13.53 2.01
N ASN A 83 -8.78 -13.37 1.63
CA ASN A 83 -7.93 -14.48 1.18
C ASN A 83 -7.54 -15.41 2.34
N PHE A 84 -7.25 -14.88 3.53
CA PHE A 84 -6.61 -15.64 4.60
C PHE A 84 -7.49 -15.96 5.79
N VAL A 85 -8.52 -15.18 6.11
CA VAL A 85 -9.35 -15.35 7.31
C VAL A 85 -10.74 -15.87 6.97
N SER A 86 -11.55 -15.03 6.35
CA SER A 86 -12.95 -15.35 6.06
C SER A 86 -13.41 -14.60 4.82
N LYS A 87 -14.19 -15.28 3.97
CA LYS A 87 -14.93 -14.61 2.91
C LYS A 87 -15.97 -13.68 3.53
N PHE A 88 -16.18 -12.53 2.92
CA PHE A 88 -17.39 -11.76 3.15
C PHE A 88 -18.54 -12.51 2.43
N ALA A 89 -19.65 -12.79 3.14
CA ALA A 89 -20.80 -13.54 2.61
C ALA A 89 -21.50 -12.79 1.44
N PRO A 90 -22.29 -13.48 0.59
CA PRO A 90 -22.57 -13.05 -0.78
C PRO A 90 -23.80 -12.12 -0.93
N GLU A 91 -23.83 -11.43 -2.07
CA GLU A 91 -24.95 -10.75 -2.76
C GLU A 91 -24.97 -9.20 -2.72
N ASP A 92 -24.55 -8.62 -3.85
CA ASP A 92 -25.07 -7.41 -4.51
C ASP A 92 -25.44 -6.19 -3.64
N HIS A 93 -24.48 -5.68 -2.87
CA HIS A 93 -24.52 -4.28 -2.47
C HIS A 93 -23.95 -3.40 -3.58
N GLU A 94 -24.74 -2.44 -4.10
CA GLU A 94 -24.32 -1.46 -5.13
C GLU A 94 -23.00 -0.75 -4.76
N ASP A 95 -22.75 -0.56 -3.47
CA ASP A 95 -21.57 0.16 -2.96
C ASP A 95 -20.29 -0.69 -2.91
N ARG A 96 -20.31 -1.95 -3.40
CA ARG A 96 -19.11 -2.80 -3.38
C ARG A 96 -18.07 -2.30 -4.40
N PRO A 97 -16.84 -1.97 -3.98
CA PRO A 97 -15.80 -1.57 -4.91
C PRO A 97 -15.46 -2.69 -5.90
N ALA A 98 -15.25 -2.33 -7.18
CA ALA A 98 -15.00 -3.29 -8.26
C ALA A 98 -13.77 -4.19 -8.08
N TRP A 99 -12.83 -3.82 -7.19
CA TRP A 99 -11.63 -4.61 -6.88
C TRP A 99 -11.88 -5.71 -5.83
N MET A 100 -12.93 -5.61 -5.03
CA MET A 100 -13.17 -6.53 -3.90
C MET A 100 -13.53 -7.94 -4.40
N GLY A 101 -12.86 -8.97 -3.86
CA GLY A 101 -13.01 -10.36 -4.33
C GLY A 101 -12.23 -10.74 -5.60
N LYS A 102 -11.56 -9.80 -6.27
CA LYS A 102 -10.80 -10.06 -7.51
C LYS A 102 -9.29 -9.95 -7.36
N VAL A 103 -8.80 -9.43 -6.24
CA VAL A 103 -7.36 -9.24 -5.99
C VAL A 103 -6.79 -10.49 -5.34
N GLY A 104 -5.96 -11.22 -6.08
CA GLY A 104 -5.22 -12.37 -5.57
C GLY A 104 -4.00 -11.96 -4.73
N PHE A 105 -3.37 -12.94 -4.09
CA PHE A 105 -2.19 -12.69 -3.25
C PHE A 105 -0.98 -12.17 -4.03
N SER A 106 -0.74 -12.66 -5.25
CA SER A 106 0.31 -12.14 -6.14
C SER A 106 0.04 -10.69 -6.53
N ASP A 107 -1.20 -10.34 -6.86
CA ASP A 107 -1.60 -8.96 -7.18
C ASP A 107 -1.36 -8.02 -6.00
N LEU A 108 -1.62 -8.50 -4.77
CA LEU A 108 -1.38 -7.75 -3.54
C LEU A 108 0.10 -7.38 -3.40
N LYS A 109 1.01 -8.31 -3.69
CA LYS A 109 2.46 -8.08 -3.64
C LYS A 109 2.90 -7.07 -4.70
N LEU A 110 2.43 -7.22 -5.94
CA LEU A 110 2.77 -6.29 -7.02
C LEU A 110 2.23 -4.87 -6.74
N LYS A 111 1.01 -4.75 -6.24
CA LYS A 111 0.43 -3.45 -5.84
C LYS A 111 1.23 -2.80 -4.72
N LEU A 112 1.67 -3.58 -3.72
CA LEU A 112 2.52 -3.09 -2.64
C LEU A 112 3.85 -2.56 -3.17
N ILE A 113 4.54 -3.34 -4.01
CA ILE A 113 5.83 -2.94 -4.57
C ILE A 113 5.68 -1.70 -5.47
N GLY A 114 4.66 -1.68 -6.33
CA GLY A 114 4.36 -0.53 -7.19
C GLY A 114 4.08 0.74 -6.38
N ALA A 115 3.36 0.63 -5.26
CA ALA A 115 3.13 1.75 -4.38
C ALA A 115 4.40 2.24 -3.69
N ILE A 116 5.29 1.35 -3.22
CA ILE A 116 6.59 1.73 -2.65
C ILE A 116 7.42 2.50 -3.69
N VAL A 117 7.46 2.03 -4.94
CA VAL A 117 8.15 2.72 -6.03
C VAL A 117 7.54 4.11 -6.26
N ALA A 118 6.21 4.21 -6.31
CA ALA A 118 5.52 5.49 -6.51
C ALA A 118 5.76 6.49 -5.37
N ILE A 119 5.66 6.05 -4.11
CA ILE A 119 5.94 6.87 -2.91
C ILE A 119 7.37 7.40 -2.98
N SER A 120 8.35 6.52 -3.25
CA SER A 120 9.75 6.93 -3.36
C SER A 120 10.01 7.92 -4.51
N ALA A 121 9.28 7.83 -5.62
CA ALA A 121 9.35 8.79 -6.72
C ALA A 121 8.84 10.17 -6.28
N VAL A 122 7.72 10.21 -5.54
CA VAL A 122 7.17 11.45 -4.98
C VAL A 122 8.14 12.08 -3.99
N GLU A 123 8.78 11.28 -3.13
CA GLU A 123 9.81 11.78 -2.21
C GLU A 123 11.04 12.32 -2.94
N LEU A 124 11.47 11.67 -4.02
CA LEU A 124 12.58 12.17 -4.85
C LEU A 124 12.21 13.48 -5.55
N LEU A 125 10.96 13.61 -6.02
CA LEU A 125 10.46 14.85 -6.62
C LEU A 125 10.42 15.99 -5.59
N LYS A 126 9.95 15.73 -4.35
CA LYS A 126 10.01 16.71 -3.27
C LYS A 126 11.45 17.14 -2.98
N ALA A 127 12.37 16.19 -2.88
CA ALA A 127 13.79 16.46 -2.66
C ALA A 127 14.42 17.29 -3.80
N PHE A 128 14.00 17.06 -5.05
CA PHE A 128 14.45 17.85 -6.20
C PHE A 128 13.92 19.28 -6.15
N ILE A 129 12.64 19.45 -5.80
CA ILE A 129 12.00 20.76 -5.66
C ILE A 129 12.67 21.57 -4.53
N GLU A 130 13.07 20.92 -3.43
CA GLU A 130 13.78 21.52 -2.30
C GLU A 130 15.31 21.46 -2.43
N ALA A 131 15.85 21.21 -3.63
CA ALA A 131 17.28 20.87 -3.82
C ALA A 131 18.26 21.92 -3.25
N GLY A 132 17.85 23.18 -3.11
CA GLY A 132 18.65 24.22 -2.46
C GLY A 132 18.98 23.94 -0.98
N SER A 133 18.25 23.02 -0.34
CA SER A 133 18.43 22.62 1.06
C SER A 133 19.16 21.29 1.25
N LEU A 134 19.43 20.55 0.16
CA LEU A 134 20.05 19.22 0.20
C LEU A 134 21.45 19.24 -0.41
N THR A 135 22.34 18.41 0.15
CA THR A 135 23.66 18.20 -0.45
C THR A 135 23.55 17.32 -1.71
N HIS A 136 24.49 17.51 -2.64
CA HIS A 136 24.62 16.64 -3.82
C HIS A 136 24.72 15.16 -3.44
N ARG A 137 25.33 14.83 -2.30
CA ARG A 137 25.46 13.46 -1.81
C ARG A 137 24.11 12.88 -1.40
N GLU A 138 23.28 13.65 -0.70
CA GLU A 138 21.93 13.21 -0.28
C GLU A 138 21.02 13.01 -1.49
N LEU A 139 21.04 13.94 -2.45
CA LEU A 139 20.24 13.82 -3.67
C LEU A 139 20.66 12.59 -4.48
N ALA A 140 21.97 12.34 -4.60
CA ALA A 140 22.50 11.14 -5.27
C ALA A 140 22.07 9.84 -4.59
N TRP A 141 22.07 9.78 -3.25
CA TRP A 141 21.60 8.61 -2.50
C TRP A 141 20.09 8.40 -2.64
N LYS A 142 19.29 9.46 -2.57
CA LYS A 142 17.84 9.36 -2.80
C LYS A 142 17.52 8.82 -4.19
N MET A 143 18.22 9.32 -5.22
CA MET A 143 18.12 8.79 -6.59
C MET A 143 18.55 7.32 -6.66
N GLY A 144 19.68 6.94 -6.05
CA GLY A 144 20.17 5.55 -6.04
C GLY A 144 19.22 4.57 -5.37
N ILE A 145 18.62 4.94 -4.23
CA ILE A 145 17.60 4.14 -3.54
C ILE A 145 16.35 4.00 -4.42
N HIS A 146 15.89 5.08 -5.04
CA HIS A 146 14.74 5.03 -5.94
C HIS A 146 14.99 4.09 -7.12
N LEU A 147 16.15 4.17 -7.77
CA LEU A 147 16.54 3.25 -8.85
C LEU A 147 16.57 1.80 -8.37
N THR A 148 17.02 1.53 -7.14
CA THR A 148 17.00 0.19 -6.54
C THR A 148 15.57 -0.33 -6.40
N PHE A 149 14.62 0.50 -5.97
CA PHE A 149 13.21 0.12 -5.90
C PHE A 149 12.60 -0.10 -7.29
N VAL A 150 12.89 0.76 -8.26
CA VAL A 150 12.42 0.59 -9.66
C VAL A 150 12.90 -0.73 -10.23
N VAL A 151 14.20 -1.02 -10.14
CA VAL A 151 14.78 -2.28 -10.64
C VAL A 151 14.16 -3.48 -9.93
N SER A 152 14.06 -3.44 -8.60
CA SER A 152 13.44 -4.52 -7.82
C SER A 152 11.98 -4.74 -8.23
N GLY A 153 11.22 -3.67 -8.46
CA GLY A 153 9.83 -3.72 -8.90
C GLY A 153 9.68 -4.33 -10.29
N VAL A 154 10.53 -3.94 -11.23
CA VAL A 154 10.55 -4.54 -12.58
C VAL A 154 10.88 -6.02 -12.52
N LEU A 155 11.89 -6.42 -11.74
CA LEU A 155 12.25 -7.84 -11.57
C LEU A 155 11.11 -8.66 -10.97
N PHE A 156 10.39 -8.11 -9.97
CA PHE A 156 9.22 -8.76 -9.40
C PHE A 156 8.08 -8.89 -10.41
N ALA A 157 7.76 -7.82 -11.15
CA ALA A 157 6.74 -7.85 -12.19
C ALA A 157 7.08 -8.85 -13.30
N LEU A 158 8.35 -8.93 -13.70
CA LEU A 158 8.82 -9.91 -14.68
C LEU A 158 8.68 -11.35 -14.16
N THR A 159 9.05 -11.60 -12.91
CA THR A 159 8.92 -12.92 -12.27
C THR A 159 7.46 -13.37 -12.26
N ASP A 160 6.54 -12.49 -11.87
CA ASP A 160 5.11 -12.79 -11.83
C ASP A 160 4.53 -13.01 -13.24
N TYR A 161 4.93 -12.20 -14.23
CA TYR A 161 4.54 -12.38 -15.63
C TYR A 161 4.99 -13.72 -16.21
N ILE A 162 6.23 -14.12 -15.95
CA ILE A 162 6.77 -15.42 -16.41
C ILE A 162 6.02 -16.57 -15.73
N ALA A 163 5.78 -16.48 -14.42
CA ALA A 163 5.01 -17.47 -13.69
C ALA A 163 3.56 -17.59 -14.20
N GLY A 164 2.94 -16.47 -14.59
CA GLY A 164 1.61 -16.42 -15.18
C GLY A 164 1.51 -17.09 -16.55
N LYS A 165 2.52 -16.92 -17.42
CA LYS A 165 2.60 -17.59 -18.74
C LYS A 165 2.63 -19.12 -18.64
N GLY A 166 3.20 -19.68 -17.57
CA GLY A 166 3.22 -21.14 -17.36
C GLY A 166 1.84 -21.76 -17.09
N LYS A 167 0.84 -20.95 -16.71
CA LYS A 167 -0.53 -21.42 -16.41
C LYS A 167 -1.49 -21.39 -17.60
N SER A 168 -1.14 -20.72 -18.70
CA SER A 168 -1.99 -20.66 -19.91
C SER A 168 -1.62 -21.70 -20.98
N GLY A 169 -0.74 -22.65 -20.64
CA GLY A 169 -0.21 -23.68 -21.54
C GLY A 169 -0.63 -25.12 -21.21
N HIS A 170 -1.60 -25.31 -20.30
CA HIS A 170 -2.20 -26.60 -19.98
C HIS A 170 -3.72 -26.50 -19.99
#